data_AF-A0A815Y2X6-F1
#
_entry.id   AF-A0A815Y2X6-F1
#
_cell.length_a   1.000
_cell.length_b   1.000
_cell.length_c   1.000
_cell.angle_alpha   90.00
_cell.angle_beta   90.00
_cell.angle_gamma   90.00
#
_symmetry.space_group_name_H-M   'P 1'
#
loop_
_entity.id
_entity.type
_entity.pdbx_description
1 polymer ?
#
loop_
_entity_poly.entity_id
_entity_poly.type
_entity_poly.pdbx_seq_one_letter_code
_entity_poly.pdbx_strand_id
1 'polypeptide(L)'
;MLVLIWSQIDNLLTGIGAYRCETAHKWADVFMSNDIEVFEDEGRGGKHHETFYGIFPELGTDAKLFTIESCSRKSADFTGTDLANYVDAKFYEITQTEKLNDV
;
A
#
# COMPACT_ATOMS: atom_id res chain seq x y z
N MET A 1 -16.38 -23.23 34.96
CA MET A 1 -15.42 -22.45 34.16
C MET A 1 -15.87 -22.58 32.71
N LEU A 2 -16.49 -21.54 32.13
CA LEU A 2 -16.92 -21.58 30.74
C LEU A 2 -15.70 -21.37 29.86
N VAL A 3 -15.32 -22.39 29.10
CA VAL A 3 -14.30 -22.26 28.05
C VAL A 3 -14.99 -21.58 26.88
N LEU A 4 -14.82 -20.27 26.77
CA LEU A 4 -15.23 -19.52 25.59
C LEU A 4 -14.32 -19.93 24.43
N ILE A 5 -14.92 -20.42 23.35
CA ILE A 5 -14.21 -20.79 22.13
C ILE A 5 -13.96 -19.50 21.36
N TRP A 6 -12.75 -19.30 20.83
CA TRP A 6 -12.32 -18.03 20.22
C TRP A 6 -13.25 -17.50 19.13
N SER A 7 -13.85 -18.39 18.33
CA SER A 7 -14.86 -18.03 17.33
C SER A 7 -16.10 -17.35 17.92
N GLN A 8 -16.45 -17.62 19.18
CA GLN A 8 -17.56 -16.95 19.88
C GLN A 8 -17.20 -15.52 20.29
N ILE A 9 -15.92 -15.27 20.57
CA ILE A 9 -15.41 -13.95 20.95
C ILE A 9 -15.34 -13.06 19.70
N ASP A 10 -14.85 -13.58 18.58
CA ASP A 10 -14.80 -12.80 17.33
C ASP A 10 -16.19 -12.47 16.80
N ASN A 11 -17.13 -13.42 16.83
CA ASN A 11 -18.54 -13.16 16.48
C ASN A 11 -19.17 -12.07 17.36
N LEU A 12 -18.85 -12.06 18.66
CA LEU A 12 -19.31 -11.02 19.58
C LEU A 12 -18.70 -9.66 19.24
N LEU A 13 -17.39 -9.60 19.02
CA LEU A 13 -16.65 -8.38 18.69
C LEU A 13 -17.14 -7.77 17.37
N THR A 14 -17.39 -8.59 16.36
CA THR A 14 -17.99 -8.18 15.09
C THR A 14 -19.41 -7.66 15.30
N GLY A 15 -20.21 -8.33 16.13
CA GLY A 15 -21.59 -7.92 16.45
C GLY A 15 -21.69 -6.55 17.15
N ILE A 16 -20.64 -6.11 17.85
CA ILE A 16 -20.58 -4.78 18.50
C ILE A 16 -19.77 -3.75 17.71
N GLY A 17 -19.33 -4.08 16.49
CA GLY A 17 -18.54 -3.19 15.64
C GLY A 17 -17.09 -2.97 16.09
N ALA A 18 -16.56 -3.87 16.94
CA ALA A 18 -15.21 -3.81 17.47
C ALA A 18 -14.18 -4.48 16.54
N TYR A 19 -14.21 -4.17 15.24
CA TYR A 19 -13.36 -4.76 14.19
C TYR A 19 -11.85 -4.65 14.44
N ARG A 20 -11.42 -3.64 15.21
CA ARG A 20 -10.02 -3.48 15.61
C ARG A 20 -9.55 -4.56 16.58
N CYS A 21 -10.45 -5.11 17.40
CA CYS A 21 -10.14 -6.18 18.35
C CYS A 21 -9.99 -7.52 17.62
N GLU A 22 -10.86 -7.82 16.65
CA GLU A 22 -10.73 -8.98 15.75
C GLU A 22 -9.41 -8.93 14.96
N THR A 23 -9.07 -7.77 14.41
CA THR A 23 -7.80 -7.58 13.70
C THR A 23 -6.61 -7.82 14.64
N ALA A 24 -6.61 -7.24 15.84
CA ALA A 24 -5.55 -7.46 16.82
C ALA A 24 -5.45 -8.92 17.27
N HIS A 25 -6.58 -9.61 17.42
CA HIS A 25 -6.64 -11.03 17.75
C HIS A 25 -6.04 -11.90 16.66
N LYS A 26 -6.45 -11.70 15.39
CA LYS A 26 -5.87 -12.39 14.24
C LYS A 26 -4.34 -12.26 14.22
N TRP A 27 -3.80 -11.07 14.46
CA TRP A 27 -2.35 -10.86 14.47
C TRP A 27 -1.64 -11.47 15.66
N ALA A 28 -2.27 -11.50 16.83
CA ALA A 28 -1.72 -12.19 17.99
C ALA A 28 -1.61 -13.70 17.73
N ASP A 29 -2.60 -14.30 17.08
CA ASP A 29 -2.60 -15.73 16.74
C ASP A 29 -1.50 -16.06 15.71
N VAL A 30 -1.44 -15.30 14.60
CA VAL A 30 -0.38 -15.43 13.57
C VAL A 30 1.01 -15.29 14.17
N PHE A 31 1.19 -14.35 15.11
CA PHE A 31 2.48 -14.15 15.78
C PHE A 31 2.84 -15.32 16.70
N MET A 32 1.87 -15.86 17.43
CA MET A 32 2.08 -16.98 18.35
C MET A 32 2.26 -18.33 17.64
N SER A 33 1.64 -18.51 16.47
CA SER A 33 1.81 -19.69 15.62
C SER A 33 3.10 -19.68 14.81
N ASN A 34 3.84 -18.55 14.80
CA ASN A 34 5.01 -18.31 13.96
C ASN A 34 4.73 -18.55 12.46
N ASP A 35 3.49 -18.26 12.05
CA ASP A 35 3.02 -18.37 10.67
C ASP A 35 3.42 -17.13 9.88
N ILE A 36 4.70 -17.10 9.50
CA ILE A 36 5.33 -15.98 8.79
C ILE A 36 4.73 -15.82 7.39
N GLU A 37 4.21 -16.88 6.76
CA GLU A 37 3.61 -16.83 5.42
C GLU A 37 2.39 -15.89 5.38
N VAL A 38 1.53 -15.94 6.41
CA VAL A 38 0.36 -15.02 6.53
C VAL A 38 0.80 -13.57 6.76
N PHE A 39 1.93 -13.37 7.45
CA PHE A 39 2.50 -12.04 7.68
C PHE A 39 3.10 -11.43 6.41
N GLU A 40 3.67 -12.29 5.56
CA GLU A 40 4.24 -11.98 4.27
C GLU A 40 3.16 -11.71 3.21
N ASP A 41 2.15 -12.59 3.08
CA ASP A 41 1.07 -12.45 2.09
C ASP A 41 0.26 -11.15 2.25
N GLU A 42 0.07 -10.68 3.49
CA GLU A 42 -0.59 -9.40 3.77
C GLU A 42 0.35 -8.17 3.75
N GLY A 43 1.60 -8.34 3.28
CA GLY A 43 2.56 -7.26 3.09
C GLY A 43 3.09 -6.63 4.37
N ARG A 44 2.95 -7.31 5.52
CA ARG A 44 3.37 -6.79 6.84
C ARG A 44 4.82 -7.18 7.19
N GLY A 45 5.38 -8.18 6.50
CA GLY A 45 6.79 -8.61 6.56
C GLY A 45 7.82 -7.68 5.91
N GLY A 46 7.36 -6.65 5.19
CA GLY A 46 8.22 -5.75 4.44
C GLY A 46 8.37 -6.17 2.98
N LYS A 47 8.06 -5.21 2.10
CA LYS A 47 8.20 -5.24 0.62
C LYS A 47 7.91 -6.61 -0.02
N HIS A 48 6.67 -7.04 0.08
CA HIS A 48 6.14 -7.95 -0.94
C HIS A 48 5.90 -7.15 -2.21
N HIS A 49 6.46 -7.67 -3.30
CA HIS A 49 6.42 -7.18 -4.67
C HIS A 49 7.47 -6.13 -4.98
N GLU A 50 8.15 -6.35 -6.11
CA GLU A 50 8.79 -5.32 -6.91
C GLU A 50 7.73 -4.26 -7.24
N THR A 51 7.45 -3.36 -6.30
CA THR A 51 6.55 -2.24 -6.54
C THR A 51 7.06 -1.48 -7.76
N PHE A 52 6.20 -0.80 -8.49
CA PHE A 52 6.62 0.00 -9.65
C PHE A 52 7.84 0.89 -9.34
N TYR A 53 7.87 1.54 -8.17
CA TYR A 53 9.00 2.34 -7.68
C TYR A 53 10.14 1.53 -7.02
N GLY A 54 9.94 0.23 -6.79
CA GLY A 54 10.99 -0.72 -6.47
C GLY A 54 11.80 -1.13 -7.70
N ILE A 55 11.15 -1.21 -8.87
CA ILE A 55 11.81 -1.46 -10.16
C ILE A 55 12.43 -0.16 -10.71
N PHE A 56 11.74 0.97 -10.54
CA PHE A 56 12.18 2.31 -10.99
C PHE A 56 12.34 3.27 -9.79
N PRO A 57 13.39 3.10 -8.96
CA PRO A 57 13.60 3.94 -7.77
C PRO A 57 13.87 5.42 -8.10
N GLU A 58 14.54 5.69 -9.22
CA GLU A 58 14.75 7.03 -9.76
C GLU A 58 13.42 7.72 -10.08
N LEU A 59 12.46 6.99 -10.65
CA LEU A 59 11.14 7.52 -10.98
C LEU A 59 10.34 7.88 -9.72
N GLY A 60 10.49 7.10 -8.65
CA GLY A 60 9.87 7.41 -7.36
C GLY A 60 10.46 8.65 -6.70
N THR A 61 11.77 8.85 -6.86
CA THR A 61 12.48 10.05 -6.37
C THR A 61 12.00 11.29 -7.12
N ASP A 62 11.92 11.21 -8.45
CA ASP A 62 11.49 12.30 -9.31
C ASP A 62 10.01 12.66 -9.08
N ALA A 63 9.13 11.67 -8.94
CA ALA A 63 7.72 11.88 -8.63
C ALA A 63 7.54 12.64 -7.30
N LYS A 64 8.36 12.31 -6.29
CA LYS A 64 8.35 12.98 -4.99
C LYS A 64 8.84 14.42 -5.11
N LEU A 65 9.94 14.67 -5.83
CA LEU A 65 10.46 16.02 -6.06
C LEU A 65 9.44 16.89 -6.80
N PHE A 66 8.86 16.37 -7.88
CA PHE A 66 7.83 17.06 -8.65
C PHE A 66 6.61 17.45 -7.80
N THR A 67 6.16 16.54 -6.94
CA THR A 67 5.05 16.80 -6.00
C THR A 67 5.41 17.92 -5.01
N ILE A 68 6.61 17.86 -4.40
CA ILE A 68 7.07 18.87 -3.44
C ILE A 68 7.14 20.25 -4.11
N GLU A 69 7.76 20.33 -5.29
CA GLU A 69 7.87 21.58 -6.05
C GLU A 69 6.49 22.13 -6.42
N SER A 70 5.58 21.28 -6.90
CA SER A 70 4.24 21.69 -7.30
C SER A 70 3.44 22.21 -6.11
N CYS A 71 3.44 21.51 -4.98
CA CYS A 71 2.78 21.96 -3.75
C CYS A 71 3.44 23.21 -3.13
N SER A 72 4.74 23.42 -3.36
CA SER A 72 5.46 24.60 -2.83
C SER A 72 5.01 25.92 -3.46
N ARG A 73 4.40 25.89 -4.64
CA ARG A 73 3.96 27.07 -5.40
C ARG A 73 2.78 27.80 -4.76
N LYS A 74 2.19 27.26 -3.69
CA LYS A 74 1.01 27.79 -2.97
C LYS A 74 -0.22 28.00 -3.86
N SER A 75 -0.22 27.40 -5.05
CA SER A 75 -1.38 27.28 -5.93
C SER A 75 -2.06 25.94 -5.64
N ALA A 76 -3.40 25.93 -5.57
CA ALA A 76 -4.20 24.72 -5.32
C ALA A 76 -4.64 24.05 -6.63
N ASP A 77 -3.83 24.18 -7.67
CA ASP A 77 -4.06 23.69 -9.03
C ASP A 77 -3.42 22.32 -9.30
N PHE A 78 -2.47 21.90 -8.47
CA PHE A 78 -1.83 20.60 -8.60
C PHE A 78 -2.82 19.45 -8.32
N THR A 79 -2.91 18.53 -9.27
CA THR A 79 -3.80 17.36 -9.23
C THR A 79 -3.04 16.05 -9.30
N GLY A 80 -3.70 14.96 -8.92
CA GLY A 80 -3.16 13.61 -9.13
C GLY A 80 -2.92 13.29 -10.61
N THR A 81 -3.68 13.89 -11.53
CA THR A 81 -3.48 13.73 -12.97
C THR A 81 -2.16 14.34 -13.43
N ASP A 82 -1.76 15.49 -12.88
CA ASP A 82 -0.47 16.11 -13.19
C ASP A 82 0.69 15.21 -12.78
N LEU A 83 0.60 14.59 -11.60
CA LEU A 83 1.58 13.61 -11.14
C LEU A 83 1.60 12.36 -12.03
N ALA A 84 0.43 11.83 -12.39
CA ALA A 84 0.34 10.66 -13.25
C ALA A 84 0.96 10.92 -14.63
N ASN A 85 0.66 12.07 -15.25
CA ASN A 85 1.23 12.46 -16.54
C ASN A 85 2.76 12.65 -16.46
N TYR A 86 3.26 13.23 -15.37
CA TYR A 86 4.69 13.37 -15.15
C TYR A 86 5.40 12.02 -15.03
N VAL A 87 4.86 11.12 -14.21
CA VAL A 87 5.41 9.78 -14.00
C VAL A 87 5.39 8.96 -15.30
N ASP A 88 4.30 9.03 -16.07
CA ASP A 88 4.17 8.37 -17.36
C ASP A 88 5.22 8.87 -18.36
N ALA A 89 5.36 10.18 -18.53
CA ALA A 89 6.37 10.76 -19.42
C ALA A 89 7.79 10.35 -19.01
N LYS A 90 8.09 10.38 -17.71
CA LYS A 90 9.40 9.97 -17.19
C LYS A 90 9.69 8.48 -17.35
N PHE A 91 8.68 7.63 -17.22
CA PHE A 91 8.83 6.20 -17.46
C PHE A 91 9.28 5.91 -18.90
N TYR A 92 8.63 6.53 -19.90
CA TYR A 92 9.01 6.36 -21.29
C TYR A 92 10.40 6.95 -21.60
N GLU A 93 10.77 8.07 -20.97
CA GLU A 93 12.12 8.66 -21.07
C GLU A 93 13.20 7.69 -20.56
N ILE A 94 13.00 7.09 -19.38
CA ILE A 94 13.99 6.21 -18.73
C ILE A 94 14.09 4.86 -19.47
N THR A 95 12.96 4.32 -19.92
CA THR A 95 12.92 3.02 -20.60
C THR A 95 13.28 3.11 -22.09
N GLN A 96 13.40 4.32 -22.64
CA GLN A 96 13.61 4.56 -24.08
C GLN A 96 12.55 3.88 -24.95
N THR A 97 11.31 3.80 -24.44
CA THR A 97 10.18 3.22 -25.15
C THR A 97 9.26 4.32 -25.66
N GLU A 98 8.55 4.05 -26.76
CA GLU A 98 7.54 4.95 -27.27
C GLU A 98 6.17 4.60 -26.68
N LYS A 99 5.41 5.62 -26.31
CA LYS A 99 4.02 5.45 -25.90
C LYS A 99 3.19 5.09 -27.13
N LEU A 100 2.73 3.84 -27.20
CA LEU A 100 1.74 3.43 -28.19
C LEU A 100 0.41 4.10 -27.83
N ASN A 101 0.00 5.08 -28.62
CA ASN A 101 -1.35 5.62 -28.53
C ASN A 101 -2.27 4.63 -29.23
N ASP A 102 -2.98 3.80 -28.46
CA ASP A 102 -4.09 3.02 -28.99
C ASP A 102 -5.15 3.99 -29.54
N VAL A 103 -5.42 3.89 -30.85
CA VAL A 103 -6.45 4.64 -31.59
C VAL A 103 -7.84 4.05 -31.33
#